data_AF-A0AA52AS36-F1
#
_entry.id   AF-A0AA52AS36-F1
#
_cell.length_a   1.000
_cell.length_b   1.000
_cell.length_c   1.000
_cell.angle_alpha   90.00
_cell.angle_beta   90.00
_cell.angle_gamma   90.00
#
_symmetry.space_group_name_H-M   'P 1'
#
loop_
_entity.id
_entity.type
_entity.pdbx_description
1 polymer ?
#
loop_
_entity_poly.entity_id
_entity_poly.type
_entity_poly.pdbx_seq_one_letter_code
_entity_poly.pdbx_strand_id
1 'polypeptide(L)'
;MTEYSTGWHVDSSINVRIVPRLGSRKWHSVMPIVVERFLGELEADGVGRGNQVNIFRTLTAILRGVYGKGAMADDPVKGVQEPEYVRERVVIPSLAYVKKVLGVADELLALEIVMMVGCGLRNGEARAAVCPATG
;
A
#
# COMPACT_ATOMS: atom_id res chain seq x y z
N MET A 1 -8.96 -18.12 -9.84
CA MET A 1 -9.21 -16.67 -9.82
C MET A 1 -7.87 -16.00 -9.71
N THR A 2 -7.46 -15.17 -10.68
CA THR A 2 -6.16 -14.49 -10.61
C THR A 2 -6.23 -13.44 -9.51
N GLU A 3 -5.52 -13.67 -8.41
CA GLU A 3 -5.43 -12.71 -7.32
C GLU A 3 -4.45 -11.61 -7.70
N TYR A 4 -4.98 -10.42 -7.96
CA TYR A 4 -4.16 -9.24 -8.23
C TYR A 4 -3.59 -8.68 -6.93
N SER A 5 -2.36 -8.15 -6.97
CA SER A 5 -1.70 -7.51 -5.81
C SER A 5 -2.57 -6.45 -5.14
N THR A 6 -3.34 -5.67 -5.91
CA THR A 6 -4.30 -4.70 -5.37
C THR A 6 -5.38 -5.35 -4.51
N GLY A 7 -5.91 -6.49 -4.95
CA GLY A 7 -6.91 -7.26 -4.20
C GLY A 7 -6.36 -7.72 -2.86
N TRP A 8 -5.15 -8.29 -2.87
CA TRP A 8 -4.44 -8.68 -1.64
C TRP A 8 -4.20 -7.52 -0.67
N HIS A 9 -3.77 -6.36 -1.15
CA HIS A 9 -3.53 -5.20 -0.29
C HIS A 9 -4.81 -4.64 0.34
N VAL A 10 -5.91 -4.63 -0.41
CA VAL A 10 -7.22 -4.22 0.10
C VAL A 10 -7.74 -5.24 1.10
N ASP A 11 -7.69 -6.53 0.79
CA ASP A 11 -8.13 -7.61 1.68
C ASP A 11 -7.34 -7.60 2.99
N SER A 12 -6.02 -7.46 2.92
CA SER A 12 -5.16 -7.33 4.11
C SER A 12 -5.53 -6.09 4.94
N SER A 13 -5.78 -4.94 4.31
CA SER A 13 -6.23 -3.73 5.02
C SER A 13 -7.55 -3.97 5.76
N ILE A 14 -8.48 -4.69 5.14
CA ILE A 14 -9.78 -5.01 5.71
C ILE A 14 -9.63 -6.00 6.87
N ASN A 15 -9.07 -7.18 6.61
CA ASN A 15 -9.10 -8.31 7.53
C ASN A 15 -8.09 -8.19 8.67
N VAL A 16 -6.94 -7.55 8.43
CA VAL A 16 -5.87 -7.42 9.45
C VAL A 16 -6.03 -6.14 10.26
N ARG A 17 -6.55 -5.07 9.68
CA ARG A 17 -6.52 -3.74 10.30
C ARG A 17 -7.91 -3.20 10.63
N ILE A 18 -8.84 -3.17 9.68
CA ILE A 18 -10.15 -2.54 9.86
C ILE A 18 -11.11 -3.41 10.67
N VAL A 19 -11.38 -4.64 10.23
CA VAL A 19 -12.36 -5.55 10.85
C VAL A 19 -12.04 -5.84 12.32
N PRO A 20 -10.79 -6.11 12.73
CA PRO A 20 -10.49 -6.37 14.14
C PRO A 20 -10.82 -5.21 15.09
N ARG A 21 -10.83 -3.96 14.60
CA ARG A 21 -11.07 -2.76 15.41
C ARG A 21 -12.50 -2.22 15.30
N LEU A 22 -13.09 -2.32 14.10
CA LEU A 22 -14.35 -1.67 13.76
C LEU A 22 -15.46 -2.66 13.35
N GLY A 23 -15.13 -3.91 13.05
CA GLY A 23 -16.06 -4.88 12.43
C GLY A 23 -17.24 -5.29 13.31
N SER A 24 -17.13 -5.15 14.64
CA SER A 24 -18.23 -5.39 15.58
C SER A 24 -19.13 -4.18 15.81
N ARG A 25 -18.78 -3.00 15.28
CA ARG A 25 -19.56 -1.78 15.46
C ARG A 25 -20.70 -1.71 14.45
N LYS A 26 -21.83 -1.13 14.88
CA LYS A 26 -22.92 -0.79 13.97
C LYS A 26 -22.52 0.43 13.13
N TRP A 27 -22.99 0.48 11.89
CA TRP A 27 -22.66 1.58 10.97
C TRP A 27 -22.94 2.97 11.56
N HIS A 28 -24.11 3.15 12.16
CA HIS A 28 -24.53 4.42 12.77
C HIS A 28 -23.70 4.83 14.00
N SER A 29 -22.83 3.97 14.55
CA SER A 29 -21.95 4.31 15.68
C SER A 29 -20.51 4.63 15.26
N VAL A 30 -20.19 4.55 13.96
CA VAL A 30 -18.89 4.94 13.42
C VAL A 30 -18.92 6.44 13.11
N MET A 31 -18.54 7.24 14.11
CA MET A 31 -18.46 8.71 14.03
C MET A 31 -17.03 9.17 13.74
N PRO A 32 -16.79 10.43 13.31
CA PRO A 32 -15.45 10.94 13.03
C PRO A 32 -14.43 10.65 14.13
N ILE A 33 -14.81 10.82 15.41
CA ILE A 33 -13.95 10.52 16.56
C ILE A 33 -13.51 9.04 16.65
N VAL A 34 -14.35 8.11 16.17
CA VAL A 34 -14.00 6.68 16.11
C VAL A 34 -12.97 6.43 15.01
N VAL A 35 -13.07 7.15 13.89
CA VAL A 35 -12.10 7.06 12.79
C VAL A 35 -10.76 7.68 13.20
N GLU A 36 -10.75 8.82 13.87
CA GLU A 36 -9.54 9.43 14.42
C GLU A 36 -8.84 8.52 15.44
N ARG A 37 -9.62 7.94 16.36
CA ARG A 37 -9.08 6.97 17.31
C ARG A 37 -8.47 5.76 16.60
N PHE A 38 -9.13 5.23 15.56
CA PHE A 38 -8.61 4.14 14.76
C PHE A 38 -7.26 4.50 14.11
N LEU A 39 -7.10 5.73 13.60
CA LEU A 39 -5.82 6.20 13.07
C LEU A 39 -4.74 6.27 14.16
N GLY A 40 -5.09 6.76 15.34
CA GLY A 40 -4.19 6.77 16.51
C GLY A 40 -3.76 5.37 16.93
N GLU A 41 -4.65 4.38 16.86
CA GLU A 41 -4.33 2.98 17.13
C GLU A 41 -3.37 2.40 16.08
N LEU A 42 -3.53 2.72 14.78
CA LEU A 42 -2.56 2.30 13.74
C LEU A 42 -1.17 2.89 14.00
N GLU A 43 -1.09 4.13 14.46
CA GLU A 43 0.16 4.77 14.82
C GLU A 43 0.80 4.13 16.05
N ALA A 44 0.02 3.87 17.11
CA ALA A 44 0.48 3.18 18.31
C ALA A 44 1.00 1.76 18.02
N ASP A 45 0.41 1.06 17.05
CA ASP A 45 0.83 -0.26 16.61
C ASP A 45 2.05 -0.23 15.66
N GLY A 46 2.65 0.94 15.41
CA GLY A 46 3.83 1.09 14.56
C GLY A 46 3.57 0.84 13.08
N VAL A 47 2.32 0.98 12.60
CA VAL A 47 2.01 0.83 11.18
C VAL A 47 2.69 1.96 10.39
N GLY A 48 3.50 1.63 9.38
CA GLY A 48 4.19 2.64 8.58
C GLY A 48 3.23 3.63 7.89
N ARG A 49 3.63 4.90 7.79
CA ARG A 49 2.77 6.01 7.30
C ARG A 49 2.13 5.74 5.93
N GLY A 50 2.88 5.21 4.96
CA GLY A 50 2.33 4.84 3.66
C GLY A 50 1.20 3.80 3.76
N ASN A 51 1.31 2.84 4.69
CA ASN A 51 0.25 1.86 4.95
C ASN A 51 -0.93 2.50 5.67
N GLN A 52 -0.70 3.41 6.62
CA GLN A 52 -1.78 4.16 7.27
C GLN A 52 -2.64 4.91 6.23
N VAL A 53 -2.01 5.58 5.26
CA VAL A 53 -2.71 6.26 4.14
C VAL A 53 -3.56 5.28 3.34
N ASN A 54 -3.02 4.13 2.97
CA ASN A 54 -3.72 3.13 2.17
C ASN A 54 -4.91 2.50 2.93
N ILE A 55 -4.72 2.20 4.23
CA ILE A 55 -5.77 1.67 5.10
C ILE A 55 -6.87 2.71 5.27
N PHE A 56 -6.50 3.98 5.52
CA PHE A 56 -7.46 5.08 5.67
C PHE A 56 -8.28 5.33 4.39
N ARG A 57 -7.65 5.27 3.22
CA ARG A 57 -8.35 5.35 1.93
C ARG A 57 -9.35 4.21 1.74
N THR A 58 -8.95 2.99 2.10
CA THR A 58 -9.82 1.80 2.05
C THR A 58 -11.02 1.96 2.98
N LEU A 59 -10.78 2.37 4.23
CA LEU A 59 -11.84 2.62 5.20
C LEU A 59 -12.78 3.72 4.73
N THR A 60 -12.25 4.83 4.21
CA THR A 60 -13.04 5.95 3.70
C THR A 60 -13.94 5.52 2.54
N ALA A 61 -13.44 4.70 1.62
CA ALA A 61 -14.24 4.16 0.51
C ALA A 61 -15.43 3.31 1.01
N ILE A 62 -15.19 2.46 2.01
CA ILE A 62 -16.24 1.66 2.65
C ILE A 62 -17.28 2.57 3.31
N LEU A 63 -16.84 3.48 4.17
CA LEU A 63 -17.72 4.35 4.95
C LEU A 63 -18.54 5.30 4.07
N ARG A 64 -17.93 5.92 3.06
CA ARG A 64 -18.65 6.77 2.10
C ARG A 64 -19.63 5.97 1.24
N GLY A 65 -19.30 4.73 0.91
CA GLY A 65 -20.22 3.82 0.21
C GLY A 65 -21.48 3.50 1.04
N VAL A 66 -21.36 3.41 2.37
CA VAL A 66 -22.48 3.20 3.28
C VAL A 66 -23.27 4.49 3.51
N TYR A 67 -22.58 5.62 3.73
CA TYR A 67 -23.20 6.94 3.87
C TYR A 67 -24.01 7.35 2.64
N GLY A 68 -23.45 7.18 1.43
CA GLY A 68 -24.15 7.48 0.18
C GLY A 68 -25.42 6.65 -0.06
N LYS A 69 -25.59 5.52 0.66
CA LYS A 69 -26.80 4.69 0.64
C LYS A 69 -27.81 5.06 1.74
N GLY A 70 -27.54 6.11 2.53
CA GLY A 70 -28.43 6.60 3.58
C GLY A 70 -28.43 5.77 4.88
N ALA A 71 -27.47 4.85 5.06
CA ALA A 71 -27.39 4.02 6.27
C ALA A 71 -26.70 4.72 7.45
N MET A 72 -26.21 5.94 7.25
CA MET A 72 -25.61 6.81 8.26
C MET A 72 -26.23 8.20 8.15
N ALA A 73 -26.51 8.84 9.28
CA ALA A 73 -27.13 10.16 9.33
C ALA A 73 -26.16 11.28 8.90
N ASP A 74 -24.88 11.14 9.27
CA ASP A 74 -23.82 12.11 9.02
C ASP A 74 -22.63 11.45 8.31
N ASP A 75 -21.83 12.26 7.60
CA ASP A 75 -20.59 11.78 6.97
C ASP A 75 -19.57 11.38 8.05
N PRO A 76 -19.21 10.09 8.16
CA PRO A 76 -18.38 9.55 9.24
C PRO A 76 -16.91 9.95 9.14
N VAL A 77 -16.47 10.53 8.01
CA VAL A 77 -15.08 10.99 7.82
C VAL A 77 -14.96 12.51 7.75
N LYS A 78 -16.06 13.24 7.97
CA LYS A 78 -16.06 14.70 7.93
C LYS A 78 -15.16 15.27 9.02
N GLY A 79 -14.17 16.05 8.61
CA GLY A 79 -13.23 16.73 9.52
C GLY A 79 -12.11 15.85 10.07
N VAL A 80 -12.08 14.55 9.72
CA VAL A 80 -11.00 13.65 10.13
C VAL A 80 -9.70 14.05 9.43
N GLN A 81 -8.63 14.23 10.21
CA GLN A 81 -7.31 14.49 9.66
C GLN A 81 -6.74 13.25 8.97
N GLU A 82 -6.41 13.37 7.68
CA GLU A 82 -5.81 12.26 6.94
C GLU A 82 -4.36 12.01 7.40
N PRO A 83 -3.88 10.75 7.43
CA PRO A 83 -2.47 10.48 7.64
C PRO A 83 -1.62 11.12 6.56
N GLU A 84 -0.55 11.80 6.95
CA GLU A 84 0.41 12.35 6.00
C GLU A 84 1.54 11.36 5.72
N TYR A 85 1.86 11.18 4.44
CA TYR A 85 3.01 10.39 4.02
C TYR A 85 3.88 11.18 3.04
N VAL A 86 4.96 11.76 3.58
CA VAL A 86 6.04 12.32 2.78
C VAL A 86 6.98 11.19 2.40
N ARG A 87 7.06 10.87 1.11
CA ARG A 87 8.01 9.88 0.62
C ARG A 87 9.43 10.37 0.82
N GLU A 88 10.26 9.54 1.43
CA GLU A 88 11.70 9.79 1.45
C GLU A 88 12.23 9.90 0.03
N ARG A 89 13.18 10.83 -0.16
CA ARG A 89 13.77 11.07 -1.47
C ARG A 89 14.51 9.81 -1.92
N VAL A 90 14.09 9.25 -3.04
CA VAL A 90 14.78 8.13 -3.68
C VAL A 90 16.16 8.62 -4.14
N VAL A 91 17.22 7.96 -3.65
CA VAL A 91 18.59 8.18 -4.11
C VAL A 91 18.80 7.38 -5.39
N ILE A 92 19.15 8.07 -6.48
CA ILE A 92 19.47 7.42 -7.75
C ILE A 92 20.88 6.80 -7.65
N PRO A 93 21.05 5.48 -7.87
CA PRO A 93 22.38 4.86 -7.84
C PRO A 93 23.32 5.47 -8.87
N SER A 94 24.58 5.69 -8.48
CA SER A 94 25.60 6.18 -9.42
C SER A 94 26.05 5.07 -10.37
N LEU A 95 26.57 5.44 -11.55
CA LEU A 95 27.14 4.48 -12.50
C LEU A 95 28.26 3.64 -11.87
N ALA A 96 29.09 4.23 -11.01
CA ALA A 96 30.15 3.52 -10.29
C ALA A 96 29.58 2.45 -9.36
N TYR A 97 28.47 2.76 -8.67
CA TYR A 97 27.77 1.78 -7.83
C TYR A 97 27.20 0.65 -8.67
N VAL A 98 26.53 0.95 -9.79
CA VAL A 98 25.98 -0.07 -10.70
C VAL A 98 27.07 -1.01 -11.20
N LYS A 99 28.21 -0.47 -11.66
CA LYS A 99 29.36 -1.29 -12.10
C LYS A 99 29.89 -2.20 -10.99
N LYS A 100 29.94 -1.71 -9.75
CA LYS A 100 30.37 -2.51 -8.60
C LYS A 100 29.39 -3.66 -8.33
N VAL A 101 28.08 -3.41 -8.38
CA VAL A 101 27.06 -4.44 -8.16
C VAL A 101 27.07 -5.47 -9.28
N LEU A 102 27.23 -5.06 -10.54
CA LEU A 102 27.36 -5.97 -11.67
C LEU A 102 28.58 -6.91 -11.54
N GLY A 103 29.66 -6.46 -10.89
CA GLY A 103 30.85 -7.29 -10.67
C GLY A 103 30.68 -8.39 -9.60
N VAL A 104 29.60 -8.36 -8.81
CA VAL A 104 29.33 -9.36 -7.76
C VAL A 104 28.01 -10.12 -7.96
N ALA A 105 27.17 -9.68 -8.90
CA ALA A 105 25.91 -10.33 -9.23
C ALA A 105 26.14 -11.60 -10.06
N ASP A 106 25.27 -12.59 -9.90
CA ASP A 106 25.18 -13.71 -10.84
C ASP A 106 24.66 -13.24 -12.21
N GLU A 107 24.74 -14.11 -13.21
CA GLU A 107 24.41 -13.79 -14.60
C GLU A 107 22.96 -13.30 -14.78
N LEU A 108 22.00 -13.93 -14.10
CA LEU A 108 20.58 -13.57 -14.20
C LEU A 108 20.30 -12.23 -13.52
N LEU A 109 20.84 -12.02 -12.32
CA LEU A 109 20.71 -10.76 -11.60
C LEU A 109 21.43 -9.61 -12.32
N ALA A 110 22.61 -9.88 -12.90
CA ALA A 110 23.35 -8.89 -13.68
C ALA A 110 22.54 -8.46 -14.91
N LEU A 111 21.93 -9.41 -15.63
CA LEU A 111 21.08 -9.12 -16.78
C LEU A 111 19.82 -8.35 -16.35
N GLU A 112 19.18 -8.70 -15.24
CA GLU A 112 18.05 -7.94 -14.67
C GLU A 112 18.44 -6.49 -14.34
N ILE A 113 19.58 -6.28 -13.69
CA ILE A 113 20.11 -4.94 -13.38
C ILE A 113 20.38 -4.13 -14.64
N VAL A 114 20.98 -4.73 -15.68
CA VAL A 114 21.23 -4.06 -16.96
C VAL A 114 19.92 -3.67 -17.63
N MET A 115 18.92 -4.54 -17.63
CA MET A 115 17.60 -4.25 -18.18
C MET A 115 16.89 -3.11 -17.44
N MET A 116 17.00 -3.07 -16.11
CA MET A 116 16.44 -1.96 -15.30
C MET A 116 17.14 -0.63 -15.59
N VAL A 117 18.48 -0.59 -15.58
CA VAL A 117 19.24 0.65 -15.72
C VAL A 117 19.29 1.14 -17.18
N GLY A 118 19.41 0.22 -18.14
CA GLY A 118 19.53 0.54 -19.56
C GLY A 118 18.21 0.85 -20.24
N CYS A 119 17.12 0.21 -19.81
CA CYS A 119 15.80 0.35 -20.44
C CYS A 119 14.75 1.01 -19.53
N GLY A 120 15.07 1.28 -18.25
CA GLY A 120 14.12 1.88 -17.30
C GLY A 120 13.01 0.93 -16.85
N LEU A 121 13.20 -0.39 -16.97
CA LEU A 121 12.21 -1.38 -16.59
C LEU A 121 12.02 -1.43 -15.07
N ARG A 122 10.78 -1.60 -14.63
CA ARG A 122 10.47 -1.92 -13.23
C ARG A 122 10.95 -3.34 -12.92
N ASN A 123 11.22 -3.65 -11.65
CA ASN A 123 11.73 -4.97 -11.24
C ASN A 123 10.92 -6.14 -11.83
N GLY A 124 9.58 -6.06 -11.81
CA GLY A 124 8.72 -7.11 -12.38
C GLY A 124 8.85 -7.24 -13.91
N GLU A 125 9.05 -6.13 -14.62
CA GLU A 125 9.23 -6.10 -16.07
C GLU A 125 10.60 -6.66 -16.45
N ALA A 126 11.65 -6.26 -15.74
CA ALA A 126 13.00 -6.76 -15.93
C ALA A 126 13.08 -8.27 -15.64
N ARG A 127 12.50 -8.72 -14.53
CA ARG A 127 12.41 -10.15 -14.20
C ARG A 127 11.67 -10.94 -15.28
N ALA A 128 10.55 -10.43 -15.80
CA ALA A 128 9.80 -11.11 -16.85
C ALA A 128 10.58 -11.20 -18.17
N ALA A 129 11.42 -10.21 -18.48
CA ALA A 129 12.26 -10.22 -19.68
C ALA A 129 13.45 -11.20 -19.59
N VAL A 130 13.91 -11.50 -18.38
CA VAL A 130 15.14 -12.28 -18.13
C VAL A 130 14.85 -13.72 -17.67
N CYS A 131 13.67 -13.96 -17.08
CA CYS A 131 13.26 -15.31 -16.69
C CYS A 131 12.89 -16.12 -17.95
N PRO A 132 13.48 -17.30 -18.17
CA PRO A 132 13.05 -18.16 -19.26
C PRO A 132 11.58 -18.51 -19.07
N ALA A 133 10.77 -18.34 -20.12
CA ALA A 133 9.39 -18.80 -20.10
C ALA A 133 9.42 -20.31 -19.83
N THR A 134 8.91 -20.71 -18.66
CA THR A 134 8.59 -22.12 -18.40
C THR A 134 7.52 -22.52 -19.41
N GLY A 135 7.96 -23.17 -20.49
CA GLY A 135 7.10 -23.90 -21.41
C GLY A 135 6.67 -25.24 -20.83
#